data_AF-A0A1I3QXV9-F1
#
_entry.id   AF-A0A1I3QXV9-F1
#
_cell.length_a   1.000
_cell.length_b   1.000
_cell.length_c   1.000
_cell.angle_alpha   90.00
_cell.angle_beta   90.00
_cell.angle_gamma   90.00
#
_symmetry.space_group_name_H-M   'P 1'
#
loop_
_entity.id
_entity.type
_entity.pdbx_description
1 polymer ?
#
loop_
_entity_poly.entity_id
_entity_poly.type
_entity_poly.pdbx_seq_one_letter_code
_entity_poly.pdbx_strand_id
1 'polypeptide(L)' 'MNKHLYIEESFNKIREKGLVVPVELVPGTVITDLEKYLNALKTGYLESKEPRIDQLFFEKIEQLKKM' A
#
# COMPACT_ATOMS: atom_id res chain seq x y z
N MET A 1 3.59 -4.47 -16.74
CA MET A 1 4.29 -3.62 -15.75
C MET A 1 4.88 -4.53 -14.67
N ASN A 2 6.14 -4.37 -14.28
CA ASN A 2 6.76 -5.19 -13.23
C ASN A 2 6.20 -4.77 -11.86
N LYS A 3 5.96 -5.72 -10.94
CA LYS A 3 5.51 -5.44 -9.56
C LYS A 3 6.40 -4.41 -8.86
N HIS A 4 7.72 -4.47 -9.06
CA HIS A 4 8.66 -3.50 -8.47
C HIS A 4 8.38 -2.08 -8.94
N LEU A 5 8.27 -1.88 -10.25
CA LEU A 5 7.99 -0.56 -10.83
C LEU A 5 6.62 -0.04 -10.38
N TYR A 6 5.62 -0.93 -10.34
CA TYR A 6 4.29 -0.58 -9.83
C TYR A 6 4.31 -0.10 -8.37
N ILE A 7 5.03 -0.78 -7.49
CA ILE A 7 5.16 -0.38 -6.09
C ILE A 7 5.81 1.00 -6.00
N GLU A 8 6.93 1.21 -6.68
CA GLU A 8 7.67 2.48 -6.61
C GLU A 8 6.80 3.66 -7.07
N GLU A 9 6.17 3.55 -8.23
CA GLU A 9 5.28 4.59 -8.74
C GLU A 9 4.08 4.82 -7.83
N SER A 10 3.50 3.75 -7.29
CA SER A 10 2.34 3.83 -6.40
C SER A 10 2.71 4.48 -5.07
N PHE A 11 3.86 4.14 -4.49
CA PHE A 11 4.28 4.66 -3.19
C PHE A 11 4.69 6.12 -3.30
N ASN A 12 5.31 6.53 -4.40
CA ASN A 12 5.59 7.95 -4.64
C ASN A 12 4.29 8.76 -4.70
N LYS A 13 3.28 8.29 -5.44
CA LYS A 13 1.96 8.94 -5.49
C LYS A 13 1.26 8.98 -4.12
N ILE A 14 1.42 7.94 -3.30
CA ILE A 14 0.84 7.90 -1.94
C ILE A 14 1.55 8.92 -1.04
N ARG A 15 2.87 9.04 -1.11
CA ARG A 15 3.65 10.00 -0.33
C ARG A 15 3.36 11.44 -0.73
N GLU A 16 3.22 11.71 -2.03
CA GLU A 16 2.89 13.03 -2.58
C GLU A 16 1.55 13.58 -2.06
N LYS A 17 0.64 12.71 -1.62
CA LYS A 17 -0.62 13.13 -0.99
C LYS A 17 -0.45 13.74 0.39
N GLY A 18 0.70 13.53 1.05
CA GLY A 18 0.97 14.08 2.38
C GLY A 18 -0.05 13.63 3.44
N LEU A 19 -0.45 12.35 3.41
CA LEU A 19 -1.42 11.79 4.36
C LEU A 19 -0.96 12.04 5.80
N VAL A 20 -1.82 12.66 6.61
CA VAL A 20 -1.55 12.92 8.03
C VAL A 20 -1.88 11.67 8.83
N VAL A 21 -0.89 11.10 9.51
CA VAL A 21 -1.08 9.96 10.41
C VAL A 21 -1.43 10.43 11.84
N PRO A 22 -2.31 9.73 12.58
CA PRO A 22 -2.97 8.48 12.19
C PRO A 22 -4.07 8.69 11.14
N VAL A 23 -4.13 7.80 10.15
CA VAL A 23 -5.14 7.81 9.09
C VAL A 23 -5.91 6.49 9.07
N GLU A 24 -7.23 6.55 9.00
CA GLU A 24 -8.07 5.36 8.87
C GLU A 24 -8.23 5.00 7.39
N LEU A 25 -7.68 3.84 6.97
CA LEU A 25 -7.74 3.38 5.59
C LEU A 25 -9.12 2.80 5.25
N VAL A 26 -9.64 1.98 6.17
CA VAL A 26 -10.96 1.37 6.16
C VAL A 26 -11.41 1.23 7.61
N PRO A 27 -12.72 1.11 7.90
CA PRO A 27 -13.20 0.92 9.27
C PRO A 27 -12.43 -0.15 10.02
N GLY A 28 -11.76 0.23 11.10
CA GLY A 28 -10.95 -0.66 11.94
C GLY A 28 -9.51 -0.90 11.47
N THR A 29 -9.04 -0.23 10.43
CA THR A 29 -7.62 -0.23 10.01
C THR A 29 -7.05 1.18 10.11
N VAL A 30 -6.37 1.46 11.22
CA VAL A 30 -5.70 2.73 11.48
C VAL A 30 -4.21 2.59 11.18
N ILE A 31 -3.72 3.43 10.26
CA ILE A 31 -2.30 3.54 9.92
C ILE A 31 -1.70 4.66 10.78
N THR A 32 -0.86 4.29 11.73
CA THR A 32 -0.15 5.24 12.61
C THR A 32 1.24 5.61 12.08
N ASP A 33 1.79 4.79 11.18
CA ASP A 33 3.09 4.98 10.53
C ASP A 33 2.97 4.54 9.08
N LEU A 34 2.93 5.53 8.18
CA LEU A 34 2.72 5.31 6.76
C LEU A 34 3.88 4.55 6.13
N GLU A 35 5.13 4.90 6.43
CA GLU A 35 6.30 4.25 5.81
C GLU A 35 6.44 2.80 6.27
N LYS A 36 6.20 2.52 7.55
CA LYS A 36 6.18 1.15 8.05
C LYS A 36 5.09 0.32 7.36
N TYR A 37 3.91 0.91 7.17
CA TYR A 37 2.80 0.24 6.48
C TYR A 37 3.10 -0.01 5.01
N LEU A 38 3.63 0.98 4.29
CA LEU A 38 4.05 0.84 2.90
C LEU A 38 5.12 -0.23 2.74
N ASN A 39 6.13 -0.28 3.61
CA ASN A 39 7.14 -1.32 3.58
C ASN A 39 6.55 -2.73 3.79
N ALA A 40 5.58 -2.89 4.70
CA ALA A 40 4.87 -4.15 4.88
C ALA A 40 4.08 -4.56 3.63
N LEU A 41 3.39 -3.61 2.97
CA LEU A 41 2.69 -3.87 1.70
C LEU A 41 3.66 -4.25 0.58
N LYS A 42 4.83 -3.59 0.50
CA LYS A 42 5.87 -3.90 -0.50
C LYS A 42 6.36 -5.33 -0.34
N THR A 43 6.77 -5.72 0.87
CA THR A 43 7.25 -7.07 1.15
C THR A 43 6.16 -8.09 0.84
N GLY A 44 4.94 -7.88 1.34
CA GLY A 44 3.82 -8.77 1.08
C GLY A 44 3.50 -8.95 -0.40
N TYR A 45 3.44 -7.86 -1.17
CA TYR A 45 3.11 -7.91 -2.60
C TYR A 45 4.20 -8.60 -3.42
N LEU A 46 5.48 -8.35 -3.11
CA LEU A 46 6.61 -8.97 -3.83
C LEU A 46 6.77 -10.45 -3.51
N GLU A 47 6.54 -10.86 -2.26
CA GLU A 47 6.71 -12.24 -1.80
C GLU A 47 5.46 -13.10 -1.99
N SER A 48 4.31 -12.48 -2.29
CA SER A 48 3.07 -13.21 -2.53
C SER A 48 3.19 -14.19 -3.70
N LYS A 49 2.94 -15.47 -3.39
CA LYS A 49 2.87 -16.56 -4.38
C LYS A 49 1.43 -16.93 -4.75
N GLU A 50 0.48 -16.56 -3.88
CA GLU A 50 -0.93 -16.83 -4.10
C GLU A 50 -1.64 -15.64 -4.76
N PRO A 51 -2.38 -15.85 -5.87
CA PRO A 51 -3.07 -14.76 -6.58
C PRO A 51 -4.05 -13.96 -5.72
N ARG A 52 -4.73 -14.61 -4.77
CA ARG A 52 -5.69 -13.94 -3.87
C ARG A 52 -5.00 -12.99 -2.91
N ILE A 53 -3.83 -13.36 -2.43
CA ILE A 53 -3.02 -12.55 -1.50
C ILE A 53 -2.39 -11.39 -2.27
N ASP A 54 -1.91 -11.64 -3.49
CA ASP A 54 -1.42 -10.61 -4.39
C ASP A 54 -2.49 -9.53 -4.65
N GLN A 55 -3.70 -9.97 -4.96
CA GLN A 55 -4.84 -9.08 -5.20
C GLN A 55 -5.20 -8.27 -3.94
N LEU A 56 -5.15 -8.87 -2.75
CA LEU A 56 -5.38 -8.16 -1.49
C LEU A 56 -4.39 -7.00 -1.31
N PHE A 57 -3.09 -7.25 -1.54
CA PHE A 57 -2.07 -6.21 -1.42
C PHE A 57 -2.24 -5.13 -2.49
N PHE A 58 -2.53 -5.52 -3.73
CA PHE A 58 -2.86 -4.59 -4.81
C PHE A 58 -4.03 -3.67 -4.44
N GLU A 59 -5.13 -4.23 -3.93
CA GLU A 59 -6.31 -3.47 -3.53
C GLU A 59 -6.00 -2.48 -2.40
N LYS A 60 -5.16 -2.85 -1.43
CA LYS A 60 -4.72 -1.94 -0.36
C LYS A 60 -3.88 -0.78 -0.89
N ILE A 61 -3.00 -1.03 -1.85
CA ILE A 61 -2.22 0.02 -2.51
C ILE A 61 -3.14 0.96 -3.31
N GLU A 62 -4.09 0.41 -4.05
CA GLU A 62 -5.07 1.22 -4.79
C GLU A 62 -5.99 2.04 -3.88
N GLN A 63 -6.39 1.51 -2.71
CA GLN A 63 -7.14 2.26 -1.70
C GLN A 63 -6.35 3.47 -1.24
N LEU A 64 -5.08 3.29 -0.83
CA LEU A 64 -4.21 4.40 -0.41
C LEU A 64 -4.00 5.43 -1.52
N LYS A 65 -3.93 5.00 -2.78
CA LYS A 65 -3.83 5.91 -3.94
C LYS A 65 -5.10 6.74 -4.16
N LYS A 66 -6.26 6.29 -3.70
CA LYS A 66 -7.54 6.97 -3.89
C LYS A 66 -7.93 7.90 -2.75
N MET A 67 -7.33 7.73 -1.56
CA MET A 67 -7.50 8.65 -0.43
C MET A 67 -7.03 10.05 -0.77
#